data_AF-A0A903VBX3-F1
#
_entry.id   AF-A0A903VBX3-F1
#
_cell.length_a   1.000
_cell.length_b   1.000
_cell.length_c   1.000
_cell.angle_alpha   90.00
_cell.angle_beta   90.00
_cell.angle_gamma   90.00
#
_symmetry.space_group_name_H-M   'P 1'
#
loop_
_entity.id
_entity.type
_entity.pdbx_description
1 polymer ?
#
loop_
_entity_poly.entity_id
_entity_poly.type
_entity_poly.pdbx_seq_one_letter_code
_entity_poly.pdbx_strand_id
1 'polypeptide(L)'
;MVRAIFHRQPPNGNLLYVCGGSLLSEKHLLTAAHCVVNRKTKLPWPVALLEIHLGQKNLSVVTDQVQIRDVSKIYVHPEYSTHRNDIAMLVMRLAVAYTDFVIPACIDQRADRDLRDLEGQLGWVAGWGTTEMRNVSDVLRMASLPVVSYLACTKNDAGLFARLVSETVFCAGDLNGTSPGTGDSGGGMYFNDGDRWVLRGIVSFAKIDEQ
;
A
#
# COMPACT_ATOMS: atom_id res chain seq x y z
N MET A 1 -2.01 -7.79 8.58
CA MET A 1 -2.64 -6.64 7.87
C MET A 1 -2.06 -6.46 6.47
N VAL A 2 -0.73 -6.53 6.30
CA VAL A 2 -0.05 -6.45 4.99
C VAL A 2 -0.35 -7.64 4.10
N ARG A 3 -0.64 -7.40 2.83
CA ARG A 3 -0.94 -8.39 1.79
C ARG A 3 -0.12 -8.11 0.54
N ALA A 4 0.25 -9.16 -0.17
CA ALA A 4 1.00 -9.05 -1.41
C ALA A 4 0.08 -9.22 -2.62
N ILE A 5 0.19 -8.32 -3.59
CA ILE A 5 -0.53 -8.36 -4.85
C ILE A 5 0.46 -8.76 -5.94
N PHE A 6 0.15 -9.86 -6.62
CA PHE A 6 0.94 -10.40 -7.70
C PHE A 6 0.24 -10.24 -9.04
N HIS A 7 1.04 -10.02 -10.08
CA HIS A 7 0.59 -10.07 -11.46
C HIS A 7 1.07 -11.39 -12.10
N ARG A 8 0.16 -12.15 -12.71
CA ARG A 8 0.49 -13.30 -13.56
C ARG A 8 1.03 -12.79 -14.89
N GLN A 9 2.23 -13.22 -15.25
CA GLN A 9 2.87 -12.89 -16.53
C GLN A 9 2.60 -13.97 -17.59
N PRO A 10 1.95 -13.62 -18.72
CA PRO A 10 1.88 -14.51 -19.87
C PRO A 10 3.25 -14.65 -20.56
N PRO A 11 3.57 -15.79 -21.20
CA PRO A 11 2.75 -17.01 -21.29
C PRO A 11 3.00 -18.00 -20.14
N ASN A 12 4.05 -17.81 -19.34
CA ASN A 12 4.57 -18.82 -18.43
C ASN A 12 3.74 -18.96 -17.12
N GLY A 13 2.89 -17.98 -16.82
CA GLY A 13 2.09 -17.94 -15.60
C GLY A 13 2.87 -17.52 -14.35
N ASN A 14 4.14 -17.10 -14.52
CA ASN A 14 4.98 -16.64 -13.41
C ASN A 14 4.32 -15.47 -12.67
N LEU A 15 4.42 -15.49 -11.34
CA LEU A 15 3.90 -14.44 -10.48
C LEU A 15 4.99 -13.40 -10.21
N LEU A 16 4.69 -12.14 -10.52
CA LEU A 16 5.53 -11.01 -10.17
C LEU A 16 4.86 -10.23 -9.03
N TYR A 17 5.57 -10.04 -7.92
CA TYR A 17 5.14 -9.11 -6.87
C TYR A 17 5.13 -7.68 -7.42
N VAL A 18 4.00 -6.98 -7.30
CA VAL A 18 3.85 -5.62 -7.84
C VAL A 18 3.61 -4.59 -6.73
N CYS A 19 2.71 -4.89 -5.80
CA CYS A 19 2.29 -3.95 -4.77
C CYS A 19 1.86 -4.65 -3.49
N GLY A 20 1.82 -3.86 -2.41
CA GLY A 20 1.13 -4.20 -1.18
C GLY A 20 -0.37 -3.92 -1.23
N GLY A 21 -1.04 -4.32 -0.17
CA GLY A 21 -2.44 -4.00 0.10
C GLY A 21 -2.80 -4.20 1.57
N SER A 22 -3.98 -3.69 1.94
CA SER A 22 -4.52 -3.74 3.30
C SER A 22 -5.86 -4.48 3.29
N LEU A 23 -5.97 -5.55 4.08
CA LEU A 23 -7.23 -6.30 4.22
C LEU A 23 -8.22 -5.50 5.07
N LEU A 24 -9.44 -5.26 4.56
CA LEU A 24 -10.48 -4.51 5.27
C LEU A 24 -11.59 -5.40 5.81
N SER A 25 -11.85 -6.51 5.13
CA SER A 25 -12.82 -7.54 5.53
C SER A 25 -12.45 -8.88 4.88
N GLU A 26 -13.23 -9.93 5.10
CA GLU A 26 -12.97 -11.26 4.52
C GLU A 26 -12.88 -11.27 2.98
N LYS A 27 -13.42 -10.27 2.29
CA LYS A 27 -13.46 -10.20 0.81
C LYS A 27 -12.87 -8.92 0.20
N HIS A 28 -12.57 -7.91 1.00
CA HIS A 28 -12.19 -6.60 0.48
C HIS A 28 -10.75 -6.26 0.85
N LEU A 29 -9.95 -5.96 -0.17
CA LEU A 29 -8.58 -5.48 -0.04
C LEU A 29 -8.49 -4.05 -0.59
N LEU A 30 -7.86 -3.15 0.15
CA LEU A 30 -7.54 -1.80 -0.30
C LEU A 30 -6.09 -1.74 -0.80
N THR A 31 -5.87 -1.00 -1.88
CA THR A 31 -4.54 -0.75 -2.45
C THR A 31 -4.53 0.58 -3.21
N ALA A 32 -3.39 0.95 -3.80
CA ALA A 32 -3.28 2.09 -4.67
C ALA A 32 -3.84 1.78 -6.07
N ALA A 33 -4.49 2.76 -6.71
CA ALA A 33 -5.06 2.57 -8.05
C ALA A 33 -3.97 2.26 -9.09
N HIS A 34 -2.80 2.90 -8.99
CA HIS A 34 -1.70 2.66 -9.92
C HIS A 34 -1.17 1.21 -9.93
N CYS A 35 -1.46 0.41 -8.89
CA CYS A 35 -1.09 -1.00 -8.79
C CYS A 35 -1.96 -1.91 -9.66
N VAL A 36 -3.17 -1.46 -9.99
CA VAL A 36 -4.23 -2.29 -10.58
C VAL A 36 -4.76 -1.73 -11.90
N VAL A 37 -4.18 -0.62 -12.38
CA VAL A 37 -4.49 -0.02 -13.68
C VAL A 37 -3.27 -0.01 -14.61
N ASN A 38 -3.53 -0.06 -15.91
CA ASN A 38 -2.52 0.23 -16.90
C ASN A 38 -2.23 1.74 -16.89
N ARG A 39 -0.97 2.13 -16.64
CA ARG A 39 -0.58 3.54 -16.49
C ARG A 39 -0.87 4.39 -17.74
N LYS A 40 -0.88 3.79 -18.93
CA LYS A 40 -1.14 4.48 -20.21
C LYS A 40 -2.63 4.68 -20.46
N THR A 41 -3.43 3.61 -20.33
CA THR A 41 -4.88 3.66 -20.63
C THR A 41 -5.73 4.09 -19.45
N LYS A 42 -5.18 4.05 -18.23
CA LYS A 42 -5.87 4.25 -16.94
C LYS A 42 -7.00 3.24 -16.67
N LEU A 43 -7.12 2.21 -17.51
CA LEU A 43 -8.10 1.14 -17.33
C LEU A 43 -7.57 0.07 -16.37
N PRO A 44 -8.44 -0.57 -15.56
CA PRO A 44 -8.04 -1.70 -14.72
C PRO A 44 -7.44 -2.84 -15.54
N TRP A 45 -6.44 -3.52 -14.96
CA TRP A 45 -5.94 -4.78 -15.51
C TRP A 45 -7.04 -5.86 -15.49
N PRO A 46 -7.01 -6.84 -16.40
CA PRO A 46 -7.90 -8.00 -16.31
C PRO A 46 -7.74 -8.70 -14.97
N VAL A 47 -8.87 -8.99 -14.29
CA VAL A 47 -8.86 -9.62 -12.95
C VAL A 47 -8.13 -10.97 -12.92
N ALA A 48 -8.12 -11.69 -14.05
CA ALA A 48 -7.42 -12.98 -14.19
C ALA A 48 -5.89 -12.86 -14.08
N LEU A 49 -5.33 -11.65 -14.23
CA LEU A 49 -3.91 -11.41 -14.06
C LEU A 49 -3.54 -11.09 -12.61
N LEU A 50 -4.50 -10.94 -11.69
CA LEU A 50 -4.24 -10.53 -10.31
C LEU A 50 -4.43 -11.70 -9.35
N GLU A 51 -3.48 -11.87 -8.44
CA GLU A 51 -3.55 -12.81 -7.33
C GLU A 51 -3.14 -12.12 -6.03
N ILE A 52 -3.86 -12.39 -4.94
CA ILE A 52 -3.61 -11.80 -3.62
C ILE A 52 -3.12 -12.90 -2.67
N HIS A 53 -1.98 -12.67 -2.03
CA HIS A 53 -1.44 -13.55 -0.99
C HIS A 53 -1.61 -12.90 0.38
N LEU A 54 -2.26 -13.60 1.30
CA LEU A 54 -2.54 -13.15 2.65
C LEU A 54 -1.82 -14.03 3.66
N GLY A 55 -1.19 -13.43 4.68
CA GLY A 55 -0.39 -14.17 5.66
C GLY A 55 1.03 -14.51 5.20
N GLN A 56 1.45 -13.98 4.04
CA GLN A 56 2.81 -14.13 3.53
C GLN A 56 3.84 -13.49 4.48
N LYS A 57 4.97 -14.16 4.68
CA LYS A 57 6.17 -13.59 5.32
C LYS A 57 7.33 -13.46 4.35
N ASN A 58 7.59 -14.49 3.56
CA ASN A 58 8.66 -14.51 2.56
C ASN A 58 8.05 -14.55 1.16
N LEU A 59 8.40 -13.67 0.22
CA LEU A 59 7.83 -13.69 -1.13
C LEU A 59 8.13 -14.98 -1.90
N SER A 60 9.32 -15.56 -1.69
CA SER A 60 9.79 -16.76 -2.36
C SER A 60 9.19 -18.08 -1.82
N VAL A 61 8.58 -18.06 -0.63
CA VAL A 61 8.09 -19.27 0.05
C VAL A 61 6.63 -19.12 0.46
N VAL A 62 5.75 -19.89 -0.18
CA VAL A 62 4.35 -20.04 0.22
C VAL A 62 4.26 -21.15 1.28
N THR A 63 3.78 -20.81 2.48
CA THR A 63 3.57 -21.76 3.57
C THR A 63 2.09 -22.09 3.74
N ASP A 64 1.76 -23.08 4.56
CA ASP A 64 0.37 -23.48 4.86
C ASP A 64 -0.46 -22.37 5.54
N GLN A 65 0.20 -21.35 6.08
CA GLN A 65 -0.45 -20.19 6.70
C GLN A 65 -0.94 -19.17 5.65
N VAL A 66 -0.46 -19.29 4.41
CA VAL A 66 -0.76 -18.37 3.32
C VAL A 66 -2.10 -18.73 2.69
N GLN A 67 -2.96 -17.72 2.59
CA GLN A 67 -4.20 -17.83 1.84
C GLN A 67 -4.05 -17.09 0.52
N ILE A 68 -4.19 -17.82 -0.59
CA ILE A 68 -4.14 -17.28 -1.95
C ILE A 68 -5.57 -17.03 -2.44
N ARG A 69 -5.84 -15.85 -3.01
CA ARG A 69 -7.16 -15.47 -3.53
C ARG A 69 -7.08 -14.78 -4.88
N ASP A 70 -7.92 -15.25 -5.81
CA ASP A 70 -8.18 -14.56 -7.06
C ASP A 70 -9.05 -13.31 -6.84
N VAL A 71 -8.87 -12.33 -7.73
CA VAL A 71 -9.71 -11.13 -7.81
C VAL A 71 -10.95 -11.42 -8.67
N SER A 72 -12.10 -10.93 -8.22
CA SER A 72 -13.36 -10.97 -8.97
C SER A 72 -13.78 -9.61 -9.52
N LYS A 73 -13.47 -8.52 -8.80
CA LYS A 73 -13.77 -7.14 -9.21
C LYS A 73 -12.68 -6.18 -8.75
N ILE A 74 -12.49 -5.13 -9.53
CA ILE A 74 -11.61 -3.99 -9.23
C ILE A 74 -12.48 -2.73 -9.27
N TYR A 75 -12.49 -1.98 -8.18
CA TYR A 75 -13.11 -0.67 -8.10
C TYR A 75 -12.01 0.37 -7.97
N VAL A 76 -11.73 1.08 -9.07
CA VAL A 76 -10.81 2.22 -9.08
C VAL A 76 -11.61 3.46 -8.73
N HIS A 77 -11.03 4.38 -7.94
CA HIS A 77 -11.67 5.65 -7.65
C HIS A 77 -12.04 6.37 -8.97
N PRO A 78 -13.28 6.87 -9.13
CA PRO A 78 -13.74 7.45 -10.39
C PRO A 78 -12.93 8.68 -10.82
N GLU A 79 -12.40 9.42 -9.84
CA GLU A 79 -11.56 10.60 -10.06
C GLU A 79 -10.04 10.30 -9.93
N TYR A 80 -9.63 9.04 -10.07
CA TYR A 80 -8.21 8.68 -10.05
C TYR A 80 -7.46 9.39 -11.18
N SER A 81 -6.39 10.09 -10.81
CA SER A 81 -5.38 10.58 -11.73
C SER A 81 -3.99 10.35 -11.12
N THR A 82 -2.93 10.54 -11.92
CA THR A 82 -1.57 10.30 -11.41
C THR A 82 -1.34 11.16 -10.15
N HIS A 83 -1.06 10.50 -9.01
CA HIS A 83 -0.88 11.11 -7.68
C HIS A 83 -2.11 11.73 -7.00
N ARG A 84 -3.32 11.56 -7.56
CA ARG A 84 -4.57 12.05 -6.94
C ARG A 84 -5.60 10.95 -6.90
N ASN A 85 -6.27 10.81 -5.75
CA ASN A 85 -7.27 9.76 -5.54
C ASN A 85 -6.73 8.37 -5.93
N ASP A 86 -5.46 8.12 -5.59
CA ASP A 86 -4.73 6.90 -5.95
C ASP A 86 -5.13 5.75 -5.02
N ILE A 87 -6.38 5.34 -5.14
CA ILE A 87 -7.03 4.34 -4.29
C ILE A 87 -7.88 3.42 -5.15
N ALA A 88 -7.77 2.12 -4.87
CA ALA A 88 -8.62 1.10 -5.47
C ALA A 88 -8.96 0.02 -4.45
N MET A 89 -10.14 -0.58 -4.63
CA MET A 89 -10.62 -1.70 -3.85
C MET A 89 -10.70 -2.96 -4.73
N LEU A 90 -10.11 -4.04 -4.25
CA LEU A 90 -10.19 -5.36 -4.85
C LEU A 90 -11.20 -6.21 -4.09
N VAL A 91 -12.09 -6.86 -4.82
CA VAL A 91 -13.02 -7.86 -4.27
C VAL A 91 -12.51 -9.25 -4.59
N MET A 92 -12.13 -9.99 -3.57
CA MET A 92 -11.69 -11.38 -3.69
C MET A 92 -12.86 -12.29 -4.07
N ARG A 93 -12.59 -13.28 -4.92
CA ARG A 93 -13.59 -14.26 -5.37
C ARG A 93 -14.13 -15.10 -4.21
N LEU A 94 -13.23 -15.52 -3.31
CA LEU A 94 -13.56 -16.30 -2.11
C LEU A 94 -13.15 -15.52 -0.85
N ALA A 95 -13.89 -15.72 0.23
CA ALA A 95 -13.55 -15.17 1.53
C ALA A 95 -12.22 -15.73 2.05
N VAL A 96 -11.51 -14.93 2.83
CA VAL A 96 -10.39 -15.41 3.66
C VAL A 96 -10.89 -15.78 5.04
N ALA A 97 -10.28 -16.79 5.64
CA ALA A 97 -10.45 -17.08 7.06
C ALA A 97 -9.53 -16.19 7.87
N TYR A 98 -10.01 -15.65 8.99
CA TYR A 98 -9.14 -14.93 9.90
C TYR A 98 -8.25 -15.89 10.70
N THR A 99 -6.99 -15.50 10.83
CA THR A 99 -5.95 -16.24 11.56
C THR A 99 -5.00 -15.24 12.19
N ASP A 100 -4.04 -15.71 12.98
CA ASP A 100 -2.99 -14.85 13.56
C ASP A 100 -2.18 -14.07 12.51
N PHE A 101 -2.15 -14.56 11.26
CA PHE A 101 -1.44 -13.94 10.13
C PHE A 101 -2.38 -13.18 9.18
N VAL A 102 -3.68 -13.50 9.21
CA VAL A 102 -4.72 -12.94 8.35
C VAL A 102 -5.76 -12.18 9.17
N ILE A 103 -5.39 -10.98 9.62
CA ILE A 103 -6.29 -10.06 10.35
C ILE A 103 -6.57 -8.81 9.51
N PRO A 104 -7.83 -8.32 9.45
CA PRO A 104 -8.16 -7.05 8.81
C PRO A 104 -7.62 -5.86 9.60
N ALA A 105 -7.36 -4.75 8.92
CA ALA A 105 -7.08 -3.47 9.54
C ALA A 105 -8.40 -2.72 9.82
N CYS A 106 -8.42 -1.89 10.86
CA CYS A 106 -9.52 -0.95 11.06
C CYS A 106 -9.38 0.23 10.10
N ILE A 107 -10.50 0.89 9.77
CA ILE A 107 -10.52 2.13 9.02
C ILE A 107 -11.16 3.19 9.91
N ASP A 108 -10.64 4.42 9.88
CA ASP A 108 -11.31 5.55 10.52
C ASP A 108 -12.58 5.89 9.73
N GLN A 109 -13.75 5.82 10.38
CA GLN A 109 -15.05 6.09 9.75
C GLN A 109 -15.40 7.59 9.73
N ARG A 110 -14.57 8.44 10.34
CA ARG A 110 -14.79 9.90 10.36
C ARG A 110 -14.39 10.50 9.02
N ALA A 111 -15.37 11.00 8.28
CA ALA A 111 -15.17 11.57 6.95
C ALA A 111 -14.61 13.01 6.97
N ASP A 112 -14.68 13.70 8.11
CA ASP A 112 -14.38 15.12 8.29
C ASP A 112 -13.05 15.39 9.02
N ARG A 113 -12.25 14.33 9.26
CA ARG A 113 -10.97 14.49 9.94
C ARG A 113 -9.97 15.24 9.07
N ASP A 114 -9.32 16.19 9.70
CA ASP A 114 -8.21 16.92 9.10
C ASP A 114 -6.94 16.05 9.07
N LEU A 115 -6.25 15.98 7.93
CA LEU A 115 -4.96 15.28 7.85
C LEU A 115 -3.91 15.92 8.77
N ARG A 116 -4.04 17.20 9.11
CA ARG A 116 -3.17 17.90 10.06
C ARG A 116 -3.16 17.27 11.44
N ASP A 117 -4.23 16.57 11.83
CA ASP A 117 -4.28 15.83 13.09
C ASP A 117 -3.20 14.73 13.17
N LEU A 118 -2.75 14.23 12.01
CA LEU A 118 -1.72 13.21 11.95
C LEU A 118 -0.31 13.79 12.09
N GLU A 119 -0.11 15.10 11.91
CA GLU A 119 1.24 15.71 11.95
C GLU A 119 1.96 15.40 13.27
N GLY A 120 3.21 14.95 13.16
CA GLY A 120 4.04 14.52 14.28
C GLY A 120 3.72 13.13 14.83
N GLN A 121 2.60 12.50 14.43
CA GLN A 121 2.30 11.13 14.84
C GLN A 121 3.19 10.13 14.10
N LEU A 122 3.51 9.04 14.79
CA LEU A 122 4.29 7.93 14.24
C LEU A 122 3.37 6.90 13.61
N GLY A 123 3.47 6.71 12.30
CA GLY A 123 2.76 5.63 11.59
C GLY A 123 3.72 4.55 11.12
N TRP A 124 3.16 3.37 10.86
CA TRP A 124 3.90 2.16 10.55
C TRP A 124 3.56 1.70 9.14
N VAL A 125 4.60 1.49 8.33
CA VAL A 125 4.48 0.91 6.99
C VAL A 125 5.16 -0.45 7.03
N ALA A 126 4.54 -1.44 6.42
CA ALA A 126 5.11 -2.76 6.30
C ALA A 126 4.86 -3.32 4.89
N GLY A 127 5.87 -3.99 4.36
CA GLY A 127 5.90 -4.48 3.00
C GLY A 127 7.23 -5.12 2.63
N TRP A 128 7.34 -5.49 1.37
CA TRP A 128 8.52 -6.14 0.79
C TRP A 128 9.31 -5.17 -0.10
N GLY A 129 9.10 -3.86 0.08
CA GLY A 129 9.76 -2.83 -0.71
C GLY A 129 11.27 -2.98 -0.78
N THR A 130 11.86 -2.37 -1.81
CA THR A 130 13.29 -2.41 -2.06
C THR A 130 14.06 -1.98 -0.83
N THR A 131 14.96 -2.85 -0.40
CA THR A 131 15.93 -2.58 0.66
C THR A 131 17.00 -1.59 0.18
N GLU A 132 17.88 -1.16 1.09
CA GLU A 132 19.08 -0.36 0.78
C GLU A 132 19.96 -0.98 -0.32
N MET A 133 19.84 -2.30 -0.55
CA MET A 133 20.52 -3.03 -1.63
C MET A 133 19.78 -3.02 -2.99
N ARG A 134 18.77 -2.17 -3.16
CA ARG A 134 17.94 -2.02 -4.39
C ARG A 134 17.20 -3.27 -4.86
N ASN A 135 17.18 -4.32 -4.04
CA ASN A 135 16.40 -5.53 -4.27
C ASN A 135 15.15 -5.52 -3.37
N VAL A 136 14.02 -5.96 -3.95
CA VAL A 136 12.80 -6.30 -3.19
C VAL A 136 13.18 -7.25 -2.07
N SER A 137 12.77 -6.95 -0.84
CA SER A 137 13.08 -7.82 0.29
C SER A 137 12.29 -9.10 0.14
N ASP A 138 12.95 -10.26 0.24
CA ASP A 138 12.20 -11.52 0.32
C ASP A 138 11.36 -11.58 1.59
N VAL A 139 11.91 -11.08 2.70
CA VAL A 139 11.27 -11.11 4.02
C VAL A 139 10.50 -9.82 4.27
N LEU A 140 9.28 -9.93 4.80
CA LEU A 140 8.46 -8.79 5.18
C LEU A 140 9.20 -7.90 6.18
N ARG A 141 9.28 -6.61 5.88
CA ARG A 141 9.88 -5.59 6.74
C ARG A 141 8.83 -4.60 7.21
N MET A 142 9.17 -3.89 8.27
CA MET A 142 8.34 -2.84 8.84
C MET A 142 9.22 -1.68 9.28
N ALA A 143 8.76 -0.46 9.03
CA ALA A 143 9.40 0.78 9.44
C ALA A 143 8.36 1.73 10.02
N SER A 144 8.78 2.52 11.00
CA SER A 144 7.98 3.61 11.56
C SER A 144 8.44 4.94 10.99
N LEU A 145 7.51 5.76 10.52
CA LEU A 145 7.78 7.07 9.92
C LEU A 145 6.89 8.13 10.58
N PRO A 146 7.45 9.27 11.02
CA PRO A 146 6.63 10.36 11.50
C PRO A 146 5.93 11.04 10.32
N VAL A 147 4.69 11.45 10.54
CA VAL A 147 3.98 12.33 9.60
C VAL A 147 4.56 13.73 9.73
N VAL A 148 4.92 14.32 8.59
CA VAL A 148 5.51 15.66 8.52
C VAL A 148 4.52 16.64 7.93
N SER A 149 4.60 17.89 8.40
CA SER A 149 3.69 18.93 7.94
C SER A 149 3.86 19.25 6.47
N TYR A 150 2.81 19.79 5.85
CA TYR A 150 2.83 20.26 4.47
C TYR A 150 4.04 21.19 4.20
N LEU A 151 4.30 22.14 5.11
CA LEU A 151 5.39 23.10 4.96
C LEU A 151 6.76 22.42 5.05
N ALA A 152 6.94 21.46 5.95
CA ALA A 152 8.18 20.71 6.04
C ALA A 152 8.42 19.85 4.79
N CYS A 153 7.37 19.17 4.30
CA CYS A 153 7.45 18.33 3.11
C CYS A 153 7.80 19.16 1.85
N THR A 154 7.09 20.27 1.64
CA THR A 154 7.32 21.16 0.49
C THR A 154 8.65 21.89 0.55
N LYS A 155 9.14 22.26 1.74
CA LYS A 155 10.46 22.87 1.89
C LYS A 155 11.59 21.91 1.49
N ASN A 156 11.43 20.62 1.75
CA ASN A 156 12.43 19.61 1.43
C ASN A 156 12.59 19.41 -0.10
N ASP A 157 11.49 19.50 -0.86
CA ASP A 157 11.53 19.47 -2.32
C ASP A 157 10.31 20.18 -2.91
N ALA A 158 10.45 21.48 -3.14
CA ALA A 158 9.35 22.31 -3.62
C ALA A 158 8.92 21.94 -5.05
N GLY A 159 9.82 21.38 -5.85
CA GLY A 159 9.53 20.94 -7.21
C GLY A 159 8.64 19.70 -7.24
N LEU A 160 8.90 18.74 -6.35
CA LEU A 160 8.16 17.51 -6.25
C LEU A 160 6.87 17.68 -5.44
N PHE A 161 6.95 18.18 -4.21
CA PHE A 161 5.85 18.07 -3.25
C PHE A 161 4.82 19.18 -3.33
N ALA A 162 5.17 20.38 -3.82
CA ALA A 162 4.22 21.50 -3.86
C ALA A 162 3.02 21.26 -4.79
N ARG A 163 3.13 20.31 -5.73
CA ARG A 163 2.04 19.92 -6.64
C ARG A 163 1.31 18.65 -6.20
N LEU A 164 1.85 17.92 -5.23
CA LEU A 164 1.40 16.58 -4.87
C LEU A 164 0.70 16.52 -3.51
N VAL A 165 1.13 17.36 -2.56
CA VAL A 165 0.51 17.42 -1.23
C VAL A 165 -0.76 18.26 -1.32
N SER A 166 -1.86 17.73 -0.78
CA SER A 166 -3.19 18.33 -0.82
C SER A 166 -4.01 17.88 0.39
N GLU A 167 -5.28 18.26 0.48
CA GLU A 167 -6.17 17.84 1.57
C GLU A 167 -6.37 16.31 1.66
N THR A 168 -6.00 15.56 0.62
CA THR A 168 -6.11 14.09 0.59
C THR A 168 -4.76 13.38 0.62
N VAL A 169 -3.65 14.12 0.76
CA VAL A 169 -2.28 13.59 0.73
C VAL A 169 -1.44 14.21 1.83
N PHE A 170 -0.88 13.38 2.71
CA PHE A 170 0.12 13.80 3.70
C PHE A 170 1.48 13.17 3.42
N CYS A 171 2.54 13.76 3.98
CA CYS A 171 3.88 13.21 3.87
C CYS A 171 4.29 12.51 5.16
N ALA A 172 5.06 11.44 5.03
CA ALA A 172 5.69 10.78 6.17
C ALA A 172 7.12 10.38 5.80
N GLY A 173 8.05 10.60 6.72
CA GLY A 173 9.46 10.40 6.46
C GLY A 173 10.33 11.00 7.54
N ASP A 174 11.54 10.47 7.66
CA ASP A 174 12.57 11.02 8.54
C ASP A 174 13.77 11.47 7.69
N LEU A 175 14.57 12.39 8.21
CA LEU A 175 15.80 12.87 7.56
C LEU A 175 16.93 11.83 7.62
N ASN A 176 16.72 10.72 8.32
CA ASN A 176 17.70 9.63 8.48
C ASN A 176 17.80 8.69 7.25
N GLY A 177 17.07 8.97 6.17
CA GLY A 177 17.07 8.16 4.95
C GLY A 177 16.06 7.00 4.94
N THR A 178 15.33 6.76 6.03
CA THR A 178 14.27 5.75 6.05
C THR A 178 13.09 6.22 5.21
N SER A 179 12.80 5.48 4.14
CA SER A 179 11.68 5.76 3.24
C SER A 179 11.01 4.47 2.76
N PRO A 180 9.73 4.51 2.38
CA PRO A 180 9.08 3.38 1.72
C PRO A 180 9.81 3.04 0.41
N GLY A 181 10.13 1.76 0.22
CA GLY A 181 10.85 1.28 -0.95
C GLY A 181 9.93 0.96 -2.13
N THR A 182 10.52 0.75 -3.30
CA THR A 182 9.82 0.20 -4.47
C THR A 182 9.25 -1.17 -4.11
N GLY A 183 7.92 -1.29 -4.14
CA GLY A 183 7.21 -2.50 -3.71
C GLY A 183 6.41 -2.33 -2.42
N ASP A 184 6.58 -1.26 -1.65
CA ASP A 184 5.65 -0.91 -0.56
C ASP A 184 4.40 -0.19 -1.09
N SER A 185 4.42 0.26 -2.34
CA SER A 185 3.30 0.89 -3.04
C SER A 185 2.01 0.09 -2.90
N GLY A 186 0.89 0.77 -2.63
CA GLY A 186 -0.40 0.18 -2.34
C GLY A 186 -0.53 -0.42 -0.93
N GLY A 187 0.58 -0.58 -0.20
CA GLY A 187 0.59 -0.93 1.22
C GLY A 187 -0.04 0.15 2.09
N GLY A 188 -0.49 -0.24 3.28
CA GLY A 188 -1.08 0.68 4.25
C GLY A 188 -0.06 1.35 5.16
N MET A 189 -0.37 2.57 5.58
CA MET A 189 0.25 3.21 6.75
C MET A 189 -0.72 3.13 7.93
N TYR A 190 -0.29 2.45 8.99
CA TYR A 190 -1.11 2.08 10.13
C TYR A 190 -0.72 2.88 11.38
N PHE A 191 -1.70 3.29 12.15
CA PHE A 191 -1.53 4.01 13.41
C PHE A 191 -2.20 3.20 14.52
N ASN A 192 -1.54 3.15 15.67
CA ASN A 192 -2.07 2.47 16.85
C ASN A 192 -2.89 3.48 17.65
N ASP A 193 -4.17 3.21 17.88
CA ASP A 193 -5.08 4.06 18.68
C ASP A 193 -5.21 3.63 20.15
N GLY A 194 -4.34 2.71 20.59
CA GLY A 194 -4.33 2.06 21.90
C GLY A 194 -4.68 0.57 21.76
N ASP A 195 -5.84 0.28 21.16
CA ASP A 195 -6.38 -1.08 21.09
C ASP A 195 -6.31 -1.68 19.69
N ARG A 196 -6.23 -0.85 18.65
CA ARG A 196 -6.39 -1.27 17.27
C ARG A 196 -5.36 -0.61 16.36
N TRP A 197 -5.08 -1.31 15.27
CA TRP A 197 -4.31 -0.79 14.16
C TRP A 197 -5.25 -0.24 13.10
N VAL A 198 -5.23 1.08 12.95
CA VAL A 198 -6.09 1.82 12.05
C VAL A 198 -5.30 2.23 10.81
N LEU A 199 -5.81 1.85 9.64
CA LEU A 199 -5.31 2.30 8.35
C LEU A 199 -5.68 3.77 8.16
N ARG A 200 -4.68 4.65 8.03
CA ARG A 200 -4.87 6.10 7.84
C ARG A 200 -4.24 6.65 6.57
N GLY A 201 -3.46 5.83 5.86
CA GLY A 201 -2.87 6.20 4.57
C GLY A 201 -2.57 4.98 3.70
N ILE A 202 -2.38 5.22 2.41
CA ILE A 202 -1.92 4.23 1.43
C ILE A 202 -0.63 4.76 0.83
N VAL A 203 0.41 3.92 0.78
CA VAL A 203 1.68 4.28 0.14
C VAL A 203 1.44 4.43 -1.36
N SER A 204 1.55 5.66 -1.87
CA SER A 204 1.31 5.97 -3.29
C SER A 204 2.61 6.21 -4.05
N PHE A 205 3.40 7.19 -3.61
CA PHE A 205 4.69 7.54 -4.20
C PHE A 205 5.68 7.92 -3.09
N ALA A 206 6.96 7.72 -3.37
CA ALA A 206 8.06 8.14 -2.52
C ALA A 206 9.09 8.88 -3.38
N LYS A 207 9.87 9.76 -2.76
CA LYS A 207 11.08 10.28 -3.39
C LYS A 207 12.06 9.12 -3.52
N ILE A 208 12.42 8.78 -4.76
CA ILE A 208 13.49 7.83 -5.01
C ILE A 208 14.79 8.62 -4.82
N ASP A 209 15.55 8.31 -3.78
CA ASP A 209 16.90 8.87 -3.65
C ASP A 209 17.78 8.25 -4.74
N GLU A 210 17.98 8.99 -5.83
CA GLU A 210 19.10 8.79 -6.74
C GLU A 210 20.38 9.20 -6.00
N GLN A 211 21.04 8.22 -5.39
CA GLN A 211 22.48 8.27 -5.17
C GLN A 211 23.20 7.46 -6.25
#